data_AF-A0A9E5T7C6-F1
#
_entry.id   AF-A0A9E5T7C6-F1
#
_cell.length_a   1.000
_cell.length_b   1.000
_cell.length_c   1.000
_cell.angle_alpha   90.00
_cell.angle_beta   90.00
_cell.angle_gamma   90.00
#
_symmetry.space_group_name_H-M   'P 1'
#
loop_
_entity.id
_entity.type
_entity.pdbx_description
1 polymer ?
#
loop_
_entity_poly.entity_id
_entity_poly.type
_entity_poly.pdbx_seq_one_letter_code
_entity_poly.pdbx_strand_id
1 'polypeptide(L)'
;MPAQRRDRRGAAILELALLLPLLMMLVLGILEFGRALVVQEILTNAAREGARRAAISGASHDAALAAIDNYLANEGITGHTSSIVPNANTVA
;
A
#
# COMPACT_ATOMS: atom_id res chain seq x y z
N MET A 1 60.13 0.03 0.93
CA MET A 1 59.39 0.56 -0.23
C MET A 1 58.00 1.00 0.23
N PRO A 2 57.65 2.29 0.28
CA PRO A 2 56.32 2.70 0.72
C PRO A 2 55.50 3.28 -0.45
N ALA A 3 54.62 2.46 -1.03
CA ALA A 3 53.55 2.92 -1.92
C ALA A 3 52.28 2.11 -1.58
N GLN A 4 51.67 2.37 -0.42
CA GLN A 4 50.51 1.58 0.04
C GLN A 4 49.46 2.45 0.75
N ARG A 5 49.20 3.66 0.23
CA ARG A 5 48.15 4.56 0.74
C ARG A 5 47.03 4.83 -0.28
N ARG A 6 47.22 4.51 -1.56
CA ARG A 6 46.24 4.80 -2.63
C ARG A 6 45.22 3.69 -2.88
N ASP A 7 45.52 2.43 -2.52
CA ASP A 7 44.62 1.28 -2.77
C ASP A 7 43.42 1.15 -1.83
N ARG A 8 43.52 1.65 -0.60
CA ARG A 8 42.45 1.48 0.42
C ARG A 8 41.15 2.17 0.05
N ARG A 9 41.20 3.27 -0.70
CA ARG A 9 40.00 4.00 -1.15
C ARG A 9 39.29 3.29 -2.29
N GLY A 10 40.02 2.66 -3.22
CA GLY A 10 39.44 1.89 -4.31
C GLY A 10 38.78 0.59 -3.82
N ALA A 11 39.45 -0.11 -2.91
CA ALA A 11 38.91 -1.32 -2.29
C ALA A 11 37.56 -1.07 -1.59
N ALA A 12 37.45 0.00 -0.80
CA ALA A 12 36.20 0.36 -0.12
C ALA A 12 35.02 0.63 -1.08
N ILE A 13 35.28 1.21 -2.25
CA ILE A 13 34.25 1.45 -3.28
C ILE A 13 33.77 0.12 -3.88
N LEU A 14 34.69 -0.82 -4.14
CA LEU A 14 34.34 -2.15 -4.64
C LEU A 14 33.57 -2.99 -3.60
N GLU A 15 33.98 -2.94 -2.34
CA GLU A 15 33.27 -3.61 -1.24
C GLU A 15 31.82 -3.13 -1.15
N LEU A 16 31.60 -1.80 -1.21
CA LEU A 16 30.26 -1.24 -1.24
C LEU A 16 29.51 -1.63 -2.52
N ALA A 17 30.16 -1.59 -3.69
CA ALA A 17 29.51 -1.93 -4.96
C ALA A 17 29.00 -3.39 -5.01
N LEU A 18 29.65 -4.32 -4.29
CA LEU A 18 29.21 -5.70 -4.17
C LEU A 18 28.05 -5.87 -3.18
N LEU A 19 27.99 -5.06 -2.12
CA LEU A 19 26.90 -5.07 -1.14
C LEU A 19 25.68 -4.26 -1.59
N LEU A 20 25.88 -3.26 -2.44
CA LEU A 20 24.85 -2.34 -2.92
C LEU A 20 23.62 -3.07 -3.49
N PRO A 21 23.74 -4.10 -4.35
CA PRO A 21 22.58 -4.79 -4.91
C PRO A 21 21.73 -5.49 -3.84
N LEU A 22 22.38 -6.11 -2.85
CA LEU A 22 21.70 -6.76 -1.72
C LEU A 22 20.99 -5.72 -0.85
N LEU A 23 21.66 -4.60 -0.55
CA LEU A 23 21.07 -3.51 0.22
C LEU A 23 19.89 -2.86 -0.52
N MET A 24 20.01 -2.65 -1.84
CA MET A 24 18.92 -2.15 -2.68
C MET A 24 17.74 -3.12 -2.70
N MET A 25 17.99 -4.42 -2.83
CA MET A 25 16.93 -5.44 -2.77
C MET A 25 16.19 -5.40 -1.43
N LEU A 26 16.91 -5.25 -0.32
CA LEU A 26 16.31 -5.14 1.01
C LEU A 26 15.48 -3.85 1.15
N VAL A 27 16.00 -2.71 0.71
CA VAL A 27 15.30 -1.42 0.76
C VAL A 27 14.03 -1.45 -0.09
N LEU A 28 14.12 -1.92 -1.34
CA LEU A 28 12.96 -2.07 -2.22
C LEU A 28 11.94 -3.04 -1.63
N GLY A 29 12.38 -4.15 -1.05
CA GLY A 29 11.49 -5.10 -0.36
C GLY A 29 10.72 -4.45 0.79
N ILE A 30 11.39 -3.63 1.61
CA ILE A 30 10.76 -2.90 2.71
C ILE A 30 9.78 -1.85 2.18
N LEU A 31 10.13 -1.12 1.12
CA LEU A 31 9.26 -0.12 0.49
C LEU A 31 7.98 -0.77 -0.04
N GLU A 32 8.10 -1.90 -0.74
CA GLU A 32 6.96 -2.59 -1.33
C GLU A 32 6.04 -3.19 -0.27
N PHE A 33 6.62 -3.73 0.80
CA PHE A 33 5.85 -4.23 1.93
C PHE A 33 5.16 -3.10 2.69
N GLY A 34 5.86 -1.97 2.89
CA GLY A 34 5.26 -0.76 3.48
C GLY A 34 4.10 -0.23 2.65
N ARG A 35 4.25 -0.18 1.32
CA ARG A 35 3.17 0.19 0.39
C ARG A 35 1.99 -0.76 0.50
N ALA A 36 2.22 -2.07 0.61
CA ALA A 36 1.16 -3.05 0.78
C ALA A 36 0.35 -2.79 2.07
N LEU A 37 1.01 -2.49 3.19
CA LEU A 37 0.33 -2.16 4.44
C LEU A 37 -0.50 -0.87 4.34
N VAL A 38 0.00 0.15 3.66
CA VAL A 38 -0.76 1.39 3.40
C VAL A 38 -2.03 1.10 2.61
N VAL A 39 -1.93 0.30 1.54
CA VAL A 39 -3.08 -0.09 0.73
C VAL A 39 -4.12 -0.86 1.56
N GLN A 40 -3.68 -1.73 2.47
CA GLN A 40 -4.59 -2.48 3.35
C GLN A 40 -5.40 -1.55 4.28
N GLU A 41 -4.78 -0.51 4.83
CA GLU A 41 -5.47 0.48 5.66
C GLU A 41 -6.46 1.31 4.83
N ILE A 42 -6.06 1.74 3.64
CA ILE A 42 -6.94 2.47 2.72
C ILE A 42 -8.18 1.64 2.38
N LEU A 43 -8.02 0.36 2.02
CA LEU A 43 -9.13 -0.55 1.71
C LEU A 43 -10.06 -0.74 2.92
N THR A 44 -9.49 -0.88 4.11
CA THR A 44 -10.26 -1.04 5.35
C THR A 44 -11.08 0.21 5.66
N ASN A 45 -10.52 1.40 5.47
CA ASN A 45 -11.24 2.65 5.67
C ASN A 45 -12.31 2.89 4.61
N ALA A 46 -12.02 2.57 3.34
CA ALA A 46 -13.00 2.64 2.26
C ALA A 46 -14.22 1.74 2.56
N ALA A 47 -13.97 0.50 3.00
CA ALA A 47 -15.02 -0.44 3.39
C ALA A 47 -15.86 0.09 4.57
N ARG A 48 -15.21 0.69 5.58
CA ARG A 48 -15.92 1.31 6.72
C ARG A 48 -16.79 2.48 6.29
N GLU A 49 -16.31 3.33 5.38
CA GLU A 49 -17.11 4.44 4.86
C GLU A 49 -18.28 3.95 4.01
N GLY A 50 -18.08 2.95 3.14
CA GLY A 50 -19.16 2.29 2.41
C GLY A 50 -20.21 1.67 3.33
N ALA A 51 -19.78 0.96 4.37
CA ALA A 51 -20.68 0.38 5.36
C ALA A 51 -21.48 1.46 6.13
N ARG A 52 -20.83 2.56 6.54
CA ARG A 52 -21.51 3.70 7.18
C ARG A 52 -22.61 4.26 6.27
N ARG A 53 -22.34 4.42 4.99
CA ARG A 53 -23.30 4.93 4.00
C ARG A 53 -24.45 3.95 3.80
N ALA A 54 -24.16 2.65 3.72
CA ALA A 54 -25.17 1.61 3.58
C ALA A 54 -26.07 1.44 4.81
N ALA A 55 -25.59 1.78 6.01
CA ALA A 55 -26.35 1.67 7.26
C ALA A 55 -27.39 2.79 7.46
N ILE A 56 -27.40 3.83 6.63
CA ILE A 56 -28.39 4.91 6.71
C ILE A 56 -29.73 4.39 6.20
N SER A 57 -30.81 4.65 6.95
CA SER A 57 -32.16 4.26 6.56
C SER A 57 -32.54 4.90 5.21
N GLY A 58 -32.93 4.08 4.24
CA GLY A 58 -33.24 4.52 2.88
C GLY A 58 -32.02 4.79 2.00
N ALA A 59 -30.81 4.41 2.41
CA ALA A 59 -29.62 4.52 1.57
C ALA A 59 -29.75 3.69 0.29
N SER A 60 -29.33 4.27 -0.83
CA SER A 60 -29.19 3.52 -2.07
C SER A 60 -27.89 2.72 -2.06
N HIS A 61 -27.96 1.51 -2.62
CA HIS A 61 -26.79 0.65 -2.83
C HIS A 61 -25.70 1.39 -3.62
N ASP A 62 -26.09 2.12 -4.66
CA ASP A 62 -25.19 2.90 -5.51
C ASP A 62 -24.48 4.03 -4.74
N ALA A 63 -25.14 4.68 -3.77
CA ALA A 63 -24.50 5.73 -2.98
C ALA A 63 -23.41 5.17 -2.05
N ALA A 64 -23.57 3.95 -1.56
CA ALA A 64 -22.56 3.29 -0.75
C ALA A 64 -21.36 2.85 -1.59
N LEU A 65 -21.58 2.31 -2.80
CA LEU A 65 -20.50 2.00 -3.75
C LEU A 65 -19.76 3.26 -4.19
N ALA A 66 -20.48 4.33 -4.52
CA ALA A 66 -19.88 5.61 -4.89
C ALA A 66 -19.00 6.18 -3.77
N ALA A 67 -19.35 5.96 -2.50
CA ALA A 67 -18.51 6.40 -1.38
C ALA A 67 -17.19 5.61 -1.30
N ILE A 68 -17.23 4.29 -1.55
CA ILE A 68 -16.03 3.44 -1.63
C ILE A 68 -15.16 3.90 -2.81
N ASP A 69 -15.76 4.08 -3.99
CA ASP A 69 -15.03 4.44 -5.21
C ASP A 69 -14.37 5.82 -5.09
N ASN A 70 -15.07 6.80 -4.51
CA ASN A 70 -14.50 8.12 -4.25
C ASN A 70 -13.34 8.05 -3.25
N TYR A 71 -13.45 7.22 -2.20
CA TYR A 71 -12.38 7.04 -1.22
C TYR A 71 -11.12 6.46 -1.90
N LEU A 72 -11.29 5.38 -2.67
CA LEU A 72 -10.17 4.71 -3.34
C LEU A 72 -9.55 5.57 -4.46
N ALA A 73 -10.37 6.31 -5.20
CA ALA A 73 -9.91 7.22 -6.25
C ALA A 73 -9.05 8.37 -5.68
N ASN A 74 -9.42 8.93 -4.53
CA ASN A 74 -8.65 9.98 -3.86
C ASN A 74 -7.28 9.48 -3.39
N GLU A 75 -7.16 8.19 -3.08
CA GLU A 75 -5.94 7.53 -2.65
C GLU A 75 -5.12 6.95 -3.83
N GLY A 76 -5.55 7.21 -5.08
CA GLY A 76 -4.87 6.77 -6.29
C GLY A 76 -4.96 5.26 -6.56
N ILE A 77 -5.88 4.56 -5.90
CA ILE A 77 -6.12 3.13 -6.12
C ILE A 77 -7.06 2.98 -7.32
N THR A 78 -6.59 2.29 -8.36
CA THR A 78 -7.33 2.03 -9.60
C THR A 78 -7.45 0.52 -9.85
N GLY A 79 -8.49 0.11 -10.60
CA GLY A 79 -8.71 -1.31 -10.95
C GLY A 79 -9.28 -2.17 -9.83
N HIS A 80 -9.94 -1.57 -8.83
CA HIS A 80 -10.59 -2.30 -7.74
C HIS A 80 -11.98 -2.82 -8.13
N THR A 81 -12.48 -3.82 -7.39
CA THR A 81 -13.87 -4.28 -7.47
C THR A 81 -14.51 -4.07 -6.10
N SER A 82 -15.57 -3.27 -6.03
CA SER A 82 -16.36 -3.01 -4.82
C SER A 82 -17.67 -3.80 -4.88
N SER A 83 -18.04 -4.46 -3.78
CA SER A 83 -19.32 -5.15 -3.64
C SER A 83 -19.78 -5.07 -2.19
N ILE A 84 -21.09 -4.86 -2.00
CA ILE A 84 -21.70 -4.76 -0.69
C ILE A 84 -22.76 -5.86 -0.61
N VAL A 85 -22.55 -6.85 0.26
CA VAL A 85 -23.55 -7.90 0.52
C VAL A 85 -24.13 -7.65 1.91
N PRO A 86 -25.40 -7.19 2.01
CA PRO A 86 -26.06 -7.04 3.29
C PRO A 86 -26.19 -8.39 3.99
N ASN A 87 -26.02 -8.40 5.30
CA ASN A 87 -26.31 -9.58 6.09
C ASN A 87 -27.82 -9.89 6.02
N ALA A 88 -28.20 -11.06 5.48
CA ALA A 88 -29.60 -11.45 5.32
C ALA A 88 -30.34 -11.69 6.66
N ASN A 89 -29.60 -11.77 7.77
CA ASN A 89 -30.15 -12.04 9.11
C ASN A 89 -30.60 -10.77 9.85
N THR A 90 -30.42 -9.58 9.28
CA THR A 90 -30.86 -8.32 9.91
C THR A 90 -32.24 -7.97 9.36
N VAL A 91 -33.27 -8.60 9.93
CA VAL A 91 -34.68 -8.30 9.68
C VAL A 91 -35.03 -6.88 10.13
N ALA A 92 -35.88 -6.23 9.33
CA ALA A 92 -36.45 -4.90 9.52
C ALA A 92 -37.22 -4.73 10.85
#